data_AF-A0A7Y9H7L2-F1
#
_entry.id   AF-A0A7Y9H7L2-F1
#
_cell.length_a   1.000
_cell.length_b   1.000
_cell.length_c   1.000
_cell.angle_alpha   90.00
_cell.angle_beta   90.00
_cell.angle_gamma   90.00
#
_symmetry.space_group_name_H-M   'P 1'
#
loop_
_entity.id
_entity.type
_entity.pdbx_description
1 polymer ?
#
loop_
_entity_poly.entity_id
_entity_poly.type
_entity_poly.pdbx_seq_one_letter_code
_entity_poly.pdbx_strand_id
1 'polypeptide(L)'
;MNVLTFDLLPVRASCLLLALLETAIGIGLVTGVLLRLALAAFFAHMAGVFSALFILPAEMWDGTAPAPTLEGQYIIKNVVLIAACLAVAVDEREPRPHHPPPD
;
A
#
# COMPACT_ATOMS: atom_id res chain seq x y z
N MET A 1 -15.33 -3.89 -9.87
CA MET A 1 -14.30 -3.09 -10.61
C MET A 1 -14.88 -2.12 -11.64
N ASN A 2 -15.87 -2.45 -12.48
CA ASN A 2 -16.44 -1.47 -13.44
C ASN A 2 -16.97 -0.18 -12.80
N VAL A 3 -17.51 -0.24 -11.58
CA VAL A 3 -18.02 0.93 -10.84
C VAL A 3 -16.87 1.88 -10.42
N LEU A 4 -15.68 1.35 -10.12
CA LEU A 4 -14.53 2.15 -9.67
C LEU A 4 -13.79 2.82 -10.84
N THR A 5 -13.94 2.29 -12.04
CA THR A 5 -13.27 2.80 -13.25
C THR A 5 -14.23 3.54 -14.20
N PHE A 6 -15.45 3.81 -13.74
CA PHE A 6 -16.51 4.49 -14.51
C PHE A 6 -16.69 3.90 -15.93
N ASP A 7 -16.55 2.57 -16.07
CA ASP A 7 -16.63 1.84 -17.34
C ASP A 7 -15.62 2.27 -18.44
N LEU A 8 -14.64 3.13 -18.10
CA LEU A 8 -13.68 3.72 -19.05
C LEU A 8 -12.46 2.84 -19.34
N LEU A 9 -12.16 1.85 -18.49
CA LEU A 9 -11.00 0.98 -18.65
C LEU A 9 -11.37 -0.51 -18.49
N PRO A 10 -10.89 -1.39 -19.38
CA PRO A 10 -11.12 -2.81 -19.27
C PRO A 10 -10.41 -3.39 -18.04
N VAL A 11 -11.10 -4.26 -17.29
CA VAL A 11 -10.65 -4.89 -16.04
C VAL A 11 -9.21 -5.43 -16.12
N ARG A 12 -8.83 -6.04 -17.25
CA ARG A 12 -7.46 -6.54 -17.47
C ARG A 12 -6.41 -5.44 -17.43
N ALA A 13 -6.69 -4.28 -18.02
CA ALA A 13 -5.75 -3.17 -18.04
C ALA A 13 -5.56 -2.59 -16.63
N SER A 14 -6.64 -2.44 -15.86
CA SER A 14 -6.58 -1.98 -14.47
C SER A 14 -5.78 -2.94 -13.58
N CYS A 15 -6.01 -4.25 -13.70
CA CYS A 15 -5.21 -5.25 -12.98
C CYS A 15 -3.73 -5.19 -13.35
N LEU A 16 -3.41 -5.04 -14.64
CA LEU A 16 -2.02 -4.99 -15.10
C LEU A 16 -1.31 -3.72 -14.61
N LEU A 17 -1.99 -2.57 -14.63
CA LEU A 17 -1.48 -1.32 -14.10
C LEU A 17 -1.24 -1.39 -12.60
N LEU A 18 -2.17 -1.98 -11.83
CA LEU A 18 -1.98 -2.21 -10.40
C LEU A 18 -0.77 -3.12 -10.14
N ALA A 19 -0.68 -4.24 -10.86
CA ALA A 19 0.42 -5.19 -10.70
C ALA A 19 1.78 -4.53 -11.00
N LEU A 20 1.87 -3.72 -12.06
CA LEU A 20 3.08 -2.98 -12.40
C LEU A 20 3.43 -1.95 -11.32
N LEU A 21 2.44 -1.21 -10.82
CA LEU A 21 2.62 -0.23 -9.75
C LEU A 21 3.11 -0.88 -8.45
N GLU A 22 2.45 -1.95 -8.01
CA GLU A 22 2.80 -2.71 -6.80
C GLU A 22 4.21 -3.29 -6.91
N THR A 23 4.55 -3.86 -8.06
CA THR A 23 5.88 -4.43 -8.31
C THR A 23 6.95 -3.34 -8.28
N ALA A 24 6.70 -2.19 -8.90
CA ALA A 24 7.63 -1.06 -8.88
C ALA A 24 7.85 -0.50 -7.48
N ILE A 25 6.78 -0.37 -6.67
CA ILE A 25 6.86 0.04 -5.26
C ILE A 25 7.69 -0.99 -4.48
N GLY A 26 7.41 -2.28 -4.64
CA GLY A 26 8.14 -3.36 -3.98
C GLY A 26 9.62 -3.35 -4.31
N ILE A 27 9.99 -3.17 -5.60
CA ILE A 27 11.39 -3.05 -6.03
C ILE A 27 12.04 -1.81 -5.39
N GLY A 28 11.36 -0.66 -5.36
CA GLY A 28 11.87 0.55 -4.71
C GLY A 28 12.12 0.37 -3.22
N LEU A 29 11.21 -0.30 -2.51
CA LEU A 29 11.36 -0.62 -1.08
C LEU A 29 12.48 -1.62 -0.82
N VAL A 30 12.62 -2.67 -1.64
CA VAL A 30 13.66 -3.71 -1.47
C VAL A 30 15.06 -3.19 -1.82
N THR A 31 15.18 -2.39 -2.87
CA THR A 31 16.48 -1.86 -3.32
C THR A 31 16.94 -0.62 -2.56
N GLY A 32 16.01 0.07 -1.88
CA GLY A 32 16.27 1.36 -1.23
C GLY A 32 16.50 2.52 -2.21
N VAL A 33 16.39 2.28 -3.52
CA VAL A 33 16.58 3.30 -4.55
C VAL A 33 15.32 4.16 -4.64
N LEU A 34 15.50 5.49 -4.55
CA LEU A 34 14.38 6.44 -4.50
C LEU A 34 13.37 6.12 -3.39
N LEU A 35 13.86 5.65 -2.23
CA LEU A 35 13.03 5.17 -1.11
C LEU A 35 11.91 6.14 -0.72
N ARG A 36 12.19 7.45 -0.72
CA ARG A 36 11.19 8.50 -0.46
C ARG A 36 10.03 8.49 -1.45
N LEU A 37 10.32 8.32 -2.74
CA LEU A 37 9.30 8.23 -3.79
C LEU A 37 8.54 6.91 -3.69
N ALA A 38 9.24 5.79 -3.42
CA ALA A 38 8.63 4.49 -3.21
C ALA A 38 7.66 4.49 -2.02
N LEU A 39 8.06 5.09 -0.89
CA LEU A 39 7.21 5.28 0.29
C LEU A 39 6.01 6.17 -0.01
N ALA A 40 6.19 7.30 -0.70
CA ALA A 40 5.08 8.18 -1.09
C ALA A 40 4.07 7.45 -2.00
N ALA A 41 4.56 6.72 -3.00
CA ALA A 41 3.73 5.91 -3.89
C ALA A 41 3.02 4.78 -3.13
N PHE A 42 3.70 4.11 -2.19
CA PHE A 42 3.12 3.10 -1.33
C PHE A 42 1.96 3.64 -0.50
N PHE A 43 2.13 4.77 0.20
CA PHE A 43 1.06 5.37 1.01
C PHE A 43 -0.13 5.82 0.16
N ALA A 44 0.13 6.40 -1.02
CA ALA A 44 -0.93 6.78 -1.96
C ALA A 44 -1.71 5.55 -2.45
N HIS A 45 -1.00 4.47 -2.82
CA HIS A 45 -1.61 3.21 -3.22
C HIS A 45 -2.44 2.59 -2.07
N MET A 46 -1.90 2.55 -0.85
CA MET A 46 -2.60 2.04 0.32
C MET A 46 -3.88 2.84 0.64
N ALA A 47 -3.87 4.17 0.50
CA ALA A 47 -5.09 4.97 0.64
C ALA A 47 -6.18 4.55 -0.37
N GLY A 48 -5.79 4.25 -1.61
CA GLY A 48 -6.69 3.70 -2.63
C GLY A 48 -7.26 2.33 -2.24
N VAL A 49 -6.42 1.40 -1.78
CA VAL A 49 -6.87 0.06 -1.36
C VAL A 49 -7.83 0.14 -0.18
N PHE A 50 -7.53 0.96 0.84
CA PHE A 50 -8.39 1.12 2.01
C PHE A 50 -9.70 1.85 1.68
N SER A 51 -9.73 2.70 0.66
CA SER A 51 -10.98 3.35 0.21
C SER A 51 -12.06 2.32 -0.22
N ALA A 52 -11.65 1.14 -0.69
CA ALA A 52 -12.57 0.07 -1.07
C ALA A 52 -13.43 -0.44 0.11
N LEU A 53 -12.91 -0.38 1.35
CA LEU A 53 -13.66 -0.76 2.56
C LEU A 53 -14.91 0.12 2.78
N PHE A 54 -14.87 1.36 2.28
CA PHE A 54 -15.95 2.33 2.41
C PHE A 54 -16.82 2.44 1.15
N ILE A 55 -16.22 2.26 -0.04
CA ILE A 55 -16.94 2.36 -1.32
C ILE A 55 -17.71 1.07 -1.65
N LEU A 56 -17.18 -0.10 -1.27
CA LEU A 56 -17.80 -1.41 -1.50
C LEU A 56 -18.08 -2.16 -0.19
N PRO A 57 -18.90 -1.60 0.72
CA PRO A 57 -19.11 -2.21 2.03
C PRO A 57 -19.78 -3.58 1.96
N ALA A 58 -20.60 -3.84 0.93
CA ALA A 58 -21.28 -5.13 0.75
C ALA A 58 -20.33 -6.30 0.42
N GLU A 59 -19.20 -6.02 -0.22
CA GLU A 59 -18.17 -7.03 -0.54
C GLU A 59 -17.16 -7.18 0.61
N MET A 60 -16.98 -6.11 1.39
CA MET A 60 -15.92 -6.01 2.40
C MET A 60 -16.39 -6.39 3.82
N TRP A 61 -17.68 -6.27 4.10
CA TRP A 61 -18.28 -6.57 5.40
C TRP A 61 -19.37 -7.62 5.26
N ASP A 62 -19.39 -8.57 6.18
CA ASP A 62 -20.51 -9.51 6.30
C ASP A 62 -21.76 -8.74 6.74
N GLY A 63 -22.86 -8.88 6.00
CA GLY A 63 -24.11 -8.19 6.34
C GLY A 63 -24.77 -8.69 7.63
N THR A 64 -24.33 -9.85 8.15
CA THR A 64 -24.95 -10.51 9.30
C THR A 64 -24.22 -10.28 10.63
N ALA A 65 -22.96 -9.87 10.58
CA ALA A 65 -22.12 -9.58 11.73
C ALA A 65 -21.13 -8.46 11.38
N PRO A 66 -20.65 -7.66 12.35
CA PRO A 66 -19.59 -6.66 12.11
C PRO A 66 -18.21 -7.34 11.93
N ALA A 67 -18.16 -8.35 11.06
CA ALA A 67 -16.99 -9.11 10.70
C ALA A 67 -16.63 -8.78 9.23
N PRO A 68 -15.35 -8.49 8.93
CA PRO A 68 -14.92 -8.33 7.55
C PRO A 68 -14.96 -9.67 6.81
N THR A 69 -15.33 -9.62 5.53
CA THR A 69 -15.25 -10.79 4.62
C THR A 69 -13.80 -11.21 4.43
N LEU A 70 -13.55 -12.32 3.72
CA LEU A 70 -12.17 -12.71 3.37
C LEU A 70 -11.43 -11.59 2.63
N GLU A 71 -12.11 -10.90 1.71
CA GLU A 71 -11.55 -9.75 0.99
C GLU A 71 -11.25 -8.58 1.92
N GLY A 72 -12.19 -8.23 2.81
CA GLY A 72 -11.99 -7.21 3.83
C GLY A 72 -10.81 -7.54 4.75
N GLN A 73 -10.66 -8.80 5.16
CA GLN A 73 -9.54 -9.27 5.98
C GLN A 73 -8.20 -9.13 5.25
N TYR A 74 -8.13 -9.45 3.96
CA TYR A 74 -6.92 -9.26 3.17
C TYR A 74 -6.49 -7.80 3.12
N ILE A 75 -7.44 -6.86 2.96
CA ILE A 75 -7.15 -5.43 2.99
C ILE A 75 -6.70 -4.97 4.38
N ILE A 76 -7.42 -5.37 5.43
CA ILE A 76 -7.10 -4.96 6.80
C ILE A 76 -5.69 -5.44 7.21
N LYS A 77 -5.26 -6.62 6.76
CA LYS A 77 -3.91 -7.13 7.00
C LYS A 77 -2.80 -6.18 6.49
N ASN A 78 -3.07 -5.36 5.48
CA ASN A 78 -2.10 -4.40 4.95
C ASN A 78 -1.67 -3.32 5.96
N VAL A 79 -2.39 -3.16 7.08
CA VAL A 79 -1.94 -2.32 8.21
C VAL A 79 -0.53 -2.71 8.68
N VAL A 80 -0.16 -4.00 8.63
CA VAL A 80 1.18 -4.46 8.99
C VAL A 80 2.24 -3.90 8.03
N LEU A 81 1.95 -3.86 6.73
CA LEU A 81 2.84 -3.27 5.72
C LEU A 81 2.96 -1.75 5.89
N ILE A 82 1.86 -1.09 6.24
CA ILE A 82 1.84 0.36 6.57
C ILE A 82 2.75 0.64 7.76
N ALA A 83 2.64 -0.16 8.83
CA ALA A 83 3.49 -0.02 10.01
C ALA A 83 4.97 -0.25 9.67
N ALA A 84 5.29 -1.27 8.88
CA ALA A 84 6.65 -1.54 8.44
C ALA A 84 7.23 -0.38 7.60
N CYS A 85 6.47 0.13 6.64
CA CYS A 85 6.90 1.26 5.80
C CYS A 85 7.05 2.56 6.62
N LEU A 86 6.22 2.76 7.64
CA LEU A 86 6.36 3.90 8.55
C LEU A 86 7.65 3.81 9.37
N ALA A 87 8.01 2.63 9.87
CA ALA A 87 9.28 2.42 10.57
C ALA A 87 10.49 2.73 9.66
N VAL A 88 10.45 2.24 8.42
CA VAL A 88 11.48 2.55 7.40
C VAL A 88 11.53 4.05 7.09
N ALA A 89 10.38 4.73 7.03
CA ALA A 89 10.33 6.17 6.79
C ALA A 89 10.91 7.01 7.94
N VAL A 90 10.85 6.50 9.18
CA VAL A 90 11.47 7.15 10.34
C VAL A 90 12.99 6.95 10.32
N ASP A 91 13.45 5.72 10.05
CA ASP A 91 14.87 5.39 9.94
C ASP A 91 15.58 6.19 8.84
N GLU A 92 14.93 6.37 7.67
CA GLU A 92 15.47 7.20 6.57
C GLU A 92 15.70 8.67 6.97
N ARG A 93 14.94 9.18 7.95
CA ARG A 93 15.02 10.57 8.39
C ARG A 93 16.10 10.82 9.44
N GLU A 94 16.60 9.79 10.12
CA GLU A 94 17.66 9.96 11.10
C GLU A 94 19.02 10.22 10.42
N PRO A 95 19.72 11.32 10.75
CA PRO A 95 21.09 11.51 10.31
C PRO A 95 21.96 10.38 10.86
N ARG A 96 22.71 9.69 9.99
CA ARG A 96 23.63 8.64 10.46
C ARG A 96 24.57 9.22 11.52
N PRO A 97 24.72 8.57 12.69
CA PRO A 97 25.62 9.05 13.72
C PRO A 97 27.05 9.13 13.16
N HIS A 98 27.65 10.31 13.22
CA HIS A 98 29.03 10.52 12.82
C HIS A 98 29.92 9.88 13.88
N HIS A 99 30.42 8.67 13.61
CA HIS A 99 31.43 8.06 14.47
C HIS A 99 32.77 8.77 14.18
N PRO A 100 33.36 9.50 15.15
CA PRO A 100 34.69 10.05 14.97
C PRO A 100 35.71 8.89 14.81
N PRO A 101 36.75 9.05 13.98
CA PRO A 101 37.80 8.05 13.86
C PRO A 101 38.50 7.86 15.21
N PRO A 102 38.96 6.63 15.53
CA PRO A 102 39.71 6.37 16.76
C PRO A 102 41.07 7.08 16.73
N ASP A 103 41.43 7.68 17.87
CA ASP A 103 42.65 8.45 18.15
C ASP A 103 43.97 7.66 17.95
#